data_AF-A0A0D3JDL5-F1
#
_entry.id   AF-A0A0D3JDL5-F1
#
_cell.length_a   1.000
_cell.length_b   1.000
_cell.length_c   1.000
_cell.angle_alpha   90.00
_cell.angle_beta   90.00
_cell.angle_gamma   90.00
#
_symmetry.space_group_name_H-M   'P 1'
#
loop_
_entity.id
_entity.type
_entity.pdbx_description
1 polymer ?
#
loop_
_entity_poly.entity_id
_entity_poly.type
_entity_poly.pdbx_seq_one_letter_code
_entity_poly.pdbx_strand_id
1 'polypeptide(L)'
;MAWKAGSIQAQFPSLTRDECAAVVLYTMEDMPRERSPYYVMNAALREKNRQAVRPWRDFVWLLLHALRKLPPSKARMVYRGMAGCVLEEGDELQWSAFSSTATKVDVMQVFLDTEEATAGPRTMIHLELTEPVGRDVSAFSLYPQECEVLLPPNVCFEVVSQYNASSGLVIVQCKQTESLDPLLDFGRRGDVPLGQPVNEVPIGMPADDDGEELQAKMARLQVAREKAVKEAAQLQVAREKAEKEAQRERDVSRLIELGAEMRERAIELLERHGSLQAAANALCAAADTSIPSERTSSLSWALLTYGFTQEDHRCFAF
;
A
#
# COMPACT_ATOMS: atom_id res chain seq x y z
N MET A 1 -3.92 -11.43 -10.89
CA MET A 1 -3.45 -10.66 -12.05
C MET A 1 -4.25 -11.00 -13.32
N ALA A 2 -3.91 -12.06 -14.06
CA ALA A 2 -4.50 -12.35 -15.37
C ALA A 2 -6.02 -12.60 -15.37
N TRP A 3 -6.57 -13.21 -14.30
CA TRP A 3 -8.00 -13.49 -14.19
C TRP A 3 -8.84 -12.23 -14.00
N LYS A 4 -8.36 -11.28 -13.16
CA LYS A 4 -9.08 -10.04 -12.87
C LYS A 4 -9.12 -9.12 -14.08
N ALA A 5 -7.99 -8.95 -14.78
CA ALA A 5 -7.95 -8.14 -16.00
C ALA A 5 -8.93 -8.65 -17.08
N GLY A 6 -9.08 -9.97 -17.24
CA GLY A 6 -10.04 -10.54 -18.19
C GLY A 6 -11.51 -10.28 -17.80
N SER A 7 -11.84 -10.42 -16.51
CA SER A 7 -13.19 -10.12 -16.00
C SER A 7 -13.54 -8.63 -16.11
N ILE A 8 -12.56 -7.75 -15.86
CA ILE A 8 -12.73 -6.30 -15.95
C ILE A 8 -12.88 -5.85 -17.40
N GLN A 9 -12.16 -6.44 -18.35
CA GLN A 9 -12.31 -6.09 -19.76
C GLN A 9 -13.75 -6.30 -20.26
N ALA A 10 -14.45 -7.32 -19.77
CA ALA A 10 -15.86 -7.54 -20.12
C ALA A 10 -16.78 -6.40 -19.64
N GLN A 11 -16.43 -5.74 -18.53
CA GLN A 11 -17.17 -4.59 -17.99
C GLN A 11 -16.77 -3.27 -18.67
N PHE A 12 -15.54 -3.19 -19.17
CA PHE A 12 -14.96 -2.01 -19.83
C PHE A 12 -14.48 -2.35 -21.24
N PRO A 13 -15.40 -2.60 -22.20
CA PRO A 13 -15.04 -3.08 -23.54
C PRO A 13 -14.23 -2.06 -24.37
N SER A 14 -14.20 -0.79 -23.96
CA SER A 14 -13.35 0.25 -24.57
C SER A 14 -11.86 0.11 -24.22
N LEU A 15 -11.54 -0.62 -23.14
CA LEU A 15 -10.18 -0.88 -22.72
C LEU A 15 -9.68 -2.22 -23.31
N THR A 16 -8.41 -2.22 -23.70
CA THR A 16 -7.69 -3.45 -24.02
C THR A 16 -7.33 -4.20 -22.74
N ARG A 17 -6.99 -5.50 -22.88
CA ARG A 17 -6.56 -6.32 -21.74
C ARG A 17 -5.32 -5.74 -21.04
N ASP A 18 -4.38 -5.16 -21.79
CA ASP A 18 -3.16 -4.57 -21.26
C ASP A 18 -3.46 -3.27 -20.51
N GLU A 19 -4.39 -2.45 -21.01
CA GLU A 19 -4.88 -1.25 -20.31
C GLU A 19 -5.59 -1.63 -19.00
N CYS A 20 -6.46 -2.64 -19.01
CA CYS A 20 -7.07 -3.16 -17.78
C CYS A 20 -6.00 -3.68 -16.80
N ALA A 21 -5.01 -4.42 -17.30
CA ALA A 21 -3.92 -4.94 -16.48
C ALA A 21 -3.06 -3.83 -15.88
N ALA A 22 -2.80 -2.75 -16.61
CA ALA A 22 -2.03 -1.61 -16.11
C ALA A 22 -2.73 -0.91 -14.95
N VAL A 23 -4.03 -0.66 -15.05
CA VAL A 23 -4.82 -0.06 -13.96
C VAL A 23 -4.86 -0.99 -12.74
N VAL A 24 -5.15 -2.29 -12.96
CA VAL A 24 -5.13 -3.29 -11.88
C VAL A 24 -3.77 -3.31 -11.19
N LEU A 25 -2.68 -3.38 -11.96
CA LEU A 25 -1.32 -3.44 -11.42
C LEU A 25 -0.93 -2.19 -10.63
N TYR A 26 -1.38 -1.02 -11.08
CA TYR A 26 -1.17 0.22 -10.34
C TYR A 26 -1.90 0.19 -8.99
N THR A 27 -3.14 -0.28 -8.94
CA THR A 27 -3.95 -0.36 -7.71
C THR A 27 -3.61 -1.56 -6.81
N MET A 28 -2.60 -2.35 -7.17
CA MET A 28 -2.18 -3.51 -6.39
C MET A 28 -1.07 -3.15 -5.41
N GLU A 29 -1.23 -3.64 -4.18
CA GLU A 29 -0.18 -3.62 -3.17
C GLU A 29 0.52 -4.98 -3.13
N ASP A 30 1.85 -4.94 -3.06
CA ASP A 30 2.72 -6.08 -2.80
C ASP A 30 3.28 -5.98 -1.37
N MET A 31 3.73 -7.12 -0.82
CA MET A 31 4.30 -7.19 0.52
C MET A 31 5.78 -7.59 0.44
N PRO A 32 6.71 -6.73 0.90
CA PRO A 32 6.50 -5.42 1.52
C PRO A 32 6.09 -4.32 0.52
N ARG A 33 5.41 -3.28 1.03
CA ARG A 33 4.80 -2.18 0.26
C ARG A 33 5.75 -1.53 -0.73
N GLU A 34 7.03 -1.42 -0.39
CA GLU A 34 8.07 -0.78 -1.20
C GLU A 34 8.33 -1.52 -2.53
N ARG A 35 7.84 -2.76 -2.66
CA ARG A 35 7.89 -3.53 -3.91
C ARG A 35 6.69 -3.27 -4.82
N SER A 36 5.65 -2.62 -4.31
CA SER A 36 4.45 -2.31 -5.07
C SER A 36 4.79 -1.43 -6.28
N PRO A 37 4.29 -1.74 -7.48
CA PRO A 37 4.58 -0.96 -8.68
C PRO A 37 4.26 0.53 -8.54
N TYR A 38 3.12 0.87 -7.91
CA TYR A 38 2.76 2.27 -7.67
C TYR A 38 3.77 2.97 -6.76
N TYR A 39 4.33 2.28 -5.77
CA TYR A 39 5.26 2.85 -4.81
C TYR A 39 6.57 3.24 -5.50
N VAL A 40 7.18 2.29 -6.20
CA VAL A 40 8.45 2.49 -6.90
C VAL A 40 8.32 3.50 -8.05
N MET A 41 7.25 3.38 -8.85
CA MET A 41 7.01 4.29 -9.97
C MET A 41 6.76 5.72 -9.48
N ASN A 42 5.89 5.91 -8.48
CA ASN A 42 5.57 7.25 -7.99
C ASN A 42 6.77 7.87 -7.25
N ALA A 43 7.65 7.07 -6.64
CA ALA A 43 8.93 7.56 -6.11
C ALA A 43 9.83 8.09 -7.24
N ALA A 44 9.99 7.33 -8.32
CA ALA A 44 10.78 7.76 -9.49
C ALA A 44 10.21 9.05 -10.12
N LEU A 45 8.89 9.18 -10.22
CA LEU A 45 8.21 10.39 -10.73
C LEU A 45 8.41 11.63 -9.83
N ARG A 46 8.69 11.44 -8.54
CA ARG A 46 8.98 12.53 -7.58
C ARG A 46 10.45 12.92 -7.53
N GLU A 47 11.35 12.04 -7.94
CA GLU A 47 12.81 12.21 -7.80
C GLU A 47 13.40 13.33 -8.69
N LYS A 48 12.61 13.90 -9.62
CA LYS A 48 13.07 14.90 -10.62
C LYS A 48 14.28 14.42 -11.45
N ASN A 49 14.51 13.10 -11.51
CA ASN A 49 15.59 12.45 -12.24
C ASN A 49 15.03 11.69 -13.45
N ARG A 50 15.33 12.16 -14.66
CA ARG A 50 14.84 11.55 -15.91
C ARG A 50 15.30 10.10 -16.08
N GLN A 51 16.46 9.73 -15.55
CA GLN A 51 16.96 8.35 -15.65
C GLN A 51 16.17 7.40 -14.74
N ALA A 52 15.70 7.87 -13.58
CA ALA A 52 14.87 7.08 -12.67
C ALA A 52 13.50 6.77 -13.26
N VAL A 53 12.91 7.71 -14.00
CA VAL A 53 11.59 7.55 -14.66
C VAL A 53 11.67 6.72 -15.95
N ARG A 54 12.83 6.69 -16.62
CA ARG A 54 13.00 6.05 -17.93
C ARG A 54 12.46 4.61 -18.02
N PRO A 55 12.67 3.71 -17.04
CA PRO A 55 12.11 2.35 -17.07
C PRO A 55 10.58 2.32 -17.02
N TRP A 56 9.96 3.34 -16.45
CA TRP A 56 8.52 3.44 -16.25
C TRP A 56 7.79 4.12 -17.40
N ARG A 57 8.51 4.73 -18.35
CA ARG A 57 7.92 5.55 -19.43
C ARG A 57 6.75 4.87 -20.14
N ASP A 58 6.96 3.64 -20.61
CA ASP A 58 5.96 2.92 -21.41
C ASP A 58 4.77 2.48 -20.54
N PHE A 59 5.02 2.13 -19.28
CA PHE A 59 3.96 1.80 -18.32
C PHE A 59 3.13 3.03 -17.95
N VAL A 60 3.77 4.18 -17.66
CA VAL A 60 3.10 5.47 -17.41
C VAL A 60 2.24 5.85 -18.61
N TRP A 61 2.78 5.72 -19.83
CA TRP A 61 2.05 6.02 -21.05
C TRP A 61 0.82 5.11 -21.21
N LEU A 62 0.97 3.80 -21.01
CA LEU A 62 -0.13 2.84 -21.05
C LEU A 62 -1.21 3.15 -20.01
N LEU A 63 -0.80 3.45 -18.77
CA LEU A 63 -1.71 3.80 -17.68
C LEU A 63 -2.48 5.09 -17.99
N LEU A 64 -1.80 6.15 -18.44
CA LEU A 64 -2.46 7.40 -18.84
C LEU A 64 -3.52 7.18 -19.93
N HIS A 65 -3.19 6.37 -20.95
CA HIS A 65 -4.12 6.04 -22.01
C HIS A 65 -5.31 5.21 -21.53
N ALA A 66 -5.09 4.24 -20.64
CA ALA A 66 -6.15 3.47 -20.01
C ALA A 66 -7.10 4.39 -19.22
N LEU A 67 -6.56 5.26 -18.37
CA LEU A 67 -7.32 6.21 -17.57
C LEU A 67 -8.11 7.20 -18.44
N ARG A 68 -7.53 7.67 -19.55
CA ARG A 68 -8.22 8.59 -20.46
C ARG A 68 -9.49 7.98 -21.09
N LYS A 69 -9.53 6.65 -21.25
CA LYS A 69 -10.70 5.92 -21.77
C LYS A 69 -11.78 5.65 -20.73
N LEU A 70 -11.45 5.78 -19.44
CA LEU A 70 -12.43 5.67 -18.37
C LEU A 70 -13.28 6.94 -18.27
N PRO A 71 -14.56 6.82 -17.88
CA PRO A 71 -15.38 7.99 -17.60
C PRO A 71 -14.77 8.79 -16.44
N PRO A 72 -14.87 10.14 -16.45
CA PRO A 72 -14.50 10.94 -15.31
C PRO A 72 -15.25 10.53 -14.05
N SER A 73 -14.58 10.64 -12.90
CA SER A 73 -15.26 10.48 -11.61
C SER A 73 -16.34 11.55 -11.45
N LYS A 74 -17.48 11.17 -10.88
CA LYS A 74 -18.57 12.10 -10.53
C LYS A 74 -18.26 12.90 -9.25
N ALA A 75 -17.23 12.50 -8.51
CA ALA A 75 -16.86 13.14 -7.25
C ALA A 75 -16.12 14.46 -7.52
N ARG A 76 -16.70 15.57 -7.04
CA ARG A 76 -16.03 16.88 -7.01
C ARG A 76 -15.06 17.01 -5.83
N MET A 77 -15.35 16.31 -4.74
CA MET A 77 -14.51 16.27 -3.55
C MET A 77 -13.87 14.90 -3.41
N VAL A 78 -12.54 14.88 -3.27
CA VAL A 78 -11.78 13.66 -2.98
C VAL A 78 -10.80 13.91 -1.83
N TYR A 79 -10.40 12.85 -1.15
CA TYR A 79 -9.66 12.91 0.11
C TYR A 79 -8.36 12.12 0.02
N ARG A 80 -7.32 12.61 0.70
CA ARG A 80 -6.03 11.94 0.77
C ARG A 80 -5.37 12.13 2.14
N GLY A 81 -4.93 11.04 2.76
CA GLY A 81 -4.10 11.07 3.95
C GLY A 81 -2.61 11.10 3.60
N MET A 82 -1.82 11.91 4.29
CA MET A 82 -0.36 11.98 4.14
C MET A 82 0.32 12.09 5.51
N ALA A 83 1.40 11.34 5.69
CA ALA A 83 2.28 11.44 6.84
C ALA A 83 3.40 12.46 6.60
N GLY A 84 3.79 13.21 7.64
CA GLY A 84 4.97 14.09 7.64
C GLY A 84 4.86 15.32 6.75
N CYS A 85 3.66 15.72 6.34
CA CYS A 85 3.46 16.92 5.52
C CYS A 85 2.91 18.06 6.39
N VAL A 86 3.39 19.28 6.14
CA VAL A 86 2.84 20.51 6.70
C VAL A 86 2.59 21.42 5.51
N LEU A 87 1.36 21.92 5.41
CA LEU A 87 0.89 22.75 4.32
C LEU A 87 0.27 24.00 4.93
N GLU A 88 0.64 25.16 4.41
CA GLU A 88 0.14 26.45 4.86
C GLU A 88 -0.86 27.03 3.86
N GLU A 89 -1.73 27.92 4.33
CA GLU A 89 -2.69 28.62 3.47
C GLU A 89 -1.96 29.48 2.43
N GLY A 90 -2.36 29.36 1.16
CA GLY A 90 -1.68 29.99 0.03
C GLY A 90 -0.57 29.16 -0.61
N ASP A 91 -0.22 27.98 -0.06
CA ASP A 91 0.74 27.08 -0.70
C ASP A 91 0.22 26.57 -2.05
N GLU A 92 1.09 26.59 -3.05
CA GLU A 92 0.85 25.96 -4.35
C GLU A 92 1.47 24.56 -4.39
N LEU A 93 0.67 23.58 -4.79
CA LEU A 93 1.05 22.18 -4.82
C LEU A 93 0.99 21.65 -6.25
N GLN A 94 2.09 21.07 -6.72
CA GLN A 94 2.13 20.30 -7.96
C GLN A 94 2.49 18.85 -7.66
N TRP A 95 1.60 17.91 -7.99
CA TRP A 95 1.84 16.49 -7.76
C TRP A 95 2.42 15.84 -9.00
N SER A 96 3.75 15.67 -9.04
CA SER A 96 4.48 15.13 -10.19
C SER A 96 4.23 13.64 -10.48
N ALA A 97 3.54 12.93 -9.60
CA ALA A 97 3.22 11.52 -9.70
C ALA A 97 1.71 11.29 -9.73
N PHE A 98 1.29 10.08 -10.08
CA PHE A 98 -0.12 9.70 -9.93
C PHE A 98 -0.52 9.77 -8.46
N SER A 99 -1.73 10.26 -8.22
CA SER A 99 -2.21 10.48 -6.86
C SER A 99 -3.52 9.74 -6.64
N SER A 100 -3.44 8.68 -5.82
CA SER A 100 -4.61 7.95 -5.35
C SER A 100 -5.33 8.76 -4.28
N THR A 101 -6.64 8.90 -4.44
CA THR A 101 -7.53 9.62 -3.53
C THR A 101 -8.77 8.77 -3.29
N ALA A 102 -9.52 9.04 -2.22
CA ALA A 102 -10.79 8.36 -1.95
C ALA A 102 -11.95 9.34 -2.04
N THR A 103 -13.14 8.87 -2.42
CA THR A 103 -14.36 9.70 -2.35
C THR A 103 -14.97 9.77 -0.95
N LYS A 104 -14.46 9.00 0.02
CA LYS A 104 -15.00 8.95 1.39
C LYS A 104 -13.91 9.21 2.41
N VAL A 105 -14.27 9.98 3.44
CA VAL A 105 -13.35 10.38 4.52
C VAL A 105 -13.02 9.22 5.45
N ASP A 106 -13.95 8.28 5.66
CA ASP A 106 -13.75 7.13 6.57
C ASP A 106 -12.60 6.21 6.11
N VAL A 107 -12.37 6.11 4.81
CA VAL A 107 -11.22 5.40 4.22
C VAL A 107 -9.87 5.98 4.70
N MET A 108 -9.82 7.26 5.07
CA MET A 108 -8.57 7.91 5.50
C MET A 108 -8.05 7.39 6.84
N GLN A 109 -8.90 6.78 7.67
CA GLN A 109 -8.46 6.20 8.95
C GLN A 109 -7.33 5.18 8.75
N VAL A 110 -7.45 4.33 7.72
CA VAL A 110 -6.44 3.31 7.39
C VAL A 110 -5.08 3.94 7.06
N PHE A 111 -5.07 5.11 6.43
CA PHE A 111 -3.85 5.81 6.01
C PHE A 111 -3.26 6.72 7.08
N LEU A 112 -4.09 7.20 8.02
CA LEU A 112 -3.69 8.16 9.05
C LEU A 112 -3.34 7.48 10.39
N ASP A 113 -3.78 6.25 10.61
CA ASP A 113 -3.56 5.53 11.88
C ASP A 113 -2.42 4.50 11.83
N THR A 114 -1.55 4.54 10.81
CA THR A 114 -0.36 3.68 10.75
C THR A 114 0.70 4.12 11.76
N GLU A 115 1.61 3.20 12.14
CA GLU A 115 2.73 3.53 13.03
C GLU A 115 3.62 4.64 12.44
N GLU A 116 3.87 4.62 11.13
CA GLU A 116 4.66 5.69 10.50
C GLU A 116 3.91 7.02 10.46
N ALA A 117 2.59 7.00 10.24
CA ALA A 117 1.79 8.21 10.22
C ALA A 117 1.69 8.84 11.62
N THR A 118 1.50 8.03 12.65
CA THR A 118 1.33 8.50 14.04
C THR A 118 2.65 8.91 14.70
N ALA A 119 3.80 8.57 14.11
CA ALA A 119 5.12 9.01 14.57
C ALA A 119 5.40 10.51 14.35
N GLY A 120 4.61 11.21 13.53
CA GLY A 120 4.80 12.63 13.22
C GLY A 120 3.52 13.39 12.88
N PRO A 121 3.64 14.61 12.32
CA PRO A 121 2.49 15.36 11.83
C PRO A 121 1.75 14.59 10.75
N ARG A 122 0.42 14.64 10.78
CA ARG A 122 -0.47 13.98 9.82
C ARG A 122 -1.33 15.02 9.14
N THR A 123 -1.51 14.87 7.83
CA THR A 123 -2.34 15.77 7.03
C THR A 123 -3.46 14.97 6.37
N MET A 124 -4.70 15.41 6.58
CA MET A 124 -5.82 14.98 5.76
C MET A 124 -6.14 16.10 4.77
N ILE A 125 -6.00 15.83 3.48
CA ILE A 125 -6.26 16.80 2.43
C ILE A 125 -7.64 16.57 1.84
N HIS A 126 -8.43 17.62 1.79
CA HIS A 126 -9.71 17.71 1.08
C HIS A 126 -9.45 18.43 -0.25
N LEU A 127 -9.59 17.72 -1.36
CA LEU A 127 -9.31 18.26 -2.70
C LEU A 127 -10.64 18.55 -3.40
N GLU A 128 -10.88 19.83 -3.71
CA GLU A 128 -11.92 20.23 -4.65
C GLU A 128 -11.38 20.15 -6.08
N LEU A 129 -11.89 19.20 -6.87
CA LEU A 129 -11.59 19.08 -8.29
C LEU A 129 -12.45 20.07 -9.09
N THR A 130 -11.81 20.95 -9.85
CA THR A 130 -12.47 21.94 -10.71
C THR A 130 -12.62 21.44 -12.14
N GLU A 131 -11.81 20.45 -12.53
CA GLU A 131 -11.83 19.80 -13.83
C GLU A 131 -12.11 18.30 -13.70
N PRO A 132 -12.69 17.64 -14.72
CA PRO A 132 -13.00 16.21 -14.70
C PRO A 132 -11.75 15.34 -14.93
N VAL A 133 -10.66 15.60 -14.21
CA VAL A 133 -9.37 14.91 -14.36
C VAL A 133 -9.30 13.57 -13.62
N GLY A 134 -10.07 13.43 -12.54
CA GLY A 134 -10.08 12.19 -11.75
C GLY A 134 -10.77 11.04 -12.47
N ARG A 135 -10.26 9.83 -12.26
CA ARG A 135 -10.84 8.58 -12.79
C ARG A 135 -11.16 7.62 -11.66
N ASP A 136 -12.40 7.16 -11.64
CA ASP A 136 -12.82 6.10 -10.72
C ASP A 136 -12.17 4.78 -11.16
N VAL A 137 -11.31 4.24 -10.29
CA VAL A 137 -10.60 2.97 -10.51
C VAL A 137 -11.02 1.90 -9.49
N SER A 138 -12.08 2.15 -8.73
CA SER A 138 -12.57 1.23 -7.68
C SER A 138 -12.86 -0.17 -8.20
N ALA A 139 -13.39 -0.30 -9.42
CA ALA A 139 -13.64 -1.59 -10.05
C ALA A 139 -12.35 -2.39 -10.33
N PHE A 140 -11.23 -1.70 -10.56
CA PHE A 140 -9.93 -2.29 -10.87
C PHE A 140 -9.17 -2.68 -9.60
N SER A 141 -9.31 -1.88 -8.53
CA SER A 141 -8.65 -2.09 -7.24
C SER A 141 -9.06 -3.40 -6.57
N LEU A 142 -8.10 -4.09 -5.95
CA LEU A 142 -8.37 -5.26 -5.09
C LEU A 142 -9.15 -4.88 -3.82
N TYR A 143 -9.24 -3.59 -3.52
CA TYR A 143 -9.95 -3.02 -2.39
C TYR A 143 -11.01 -1.99 -2.86
N PRO A 144 -12.07 -2.40 -3.57
CA PRO A 144 -13.07 -1.47 -4.12
C PRO A 144 -13.73 -0.54 -3.08
N GLN A 145 -13.77 -0.99 -1.81
CA GLN A 145 -14.28 -0.22 -0.69
C GLN A 145 -13.52 1.09 -0.43
N GLU A 146 -12.28 1.21 -0.89
CA GLU A 146 -11.49 2.44 -0.80
C GLU A 146 -12.05 3.55 -1.70
N CYS A 147 -12.97 3.22 -2.61
CA CYS A 147 -13.62 4.16 -3.52
C CYS A 147 -12.58 5.05 -4.23
N GLU A 148 -11.53 4.39 -4.74
CA GLU A 148 -10.32 5.04 -5.25
C GLU A 148 -10.63 5.85 -6.52
N VAL A 149 -10.28 7.13 -6.47
CA VAL A 149 -10.21 8.03 -7.61
C VAL A 149 -8.74 8.35 -7.86
N LEU A 150 -8.26 8.00 -9.04
CA LEU A 150 -6.88 8.23 -9.46
C LEU A 150 -6.77 9.54 -10.22
N LEU A 151 -5.86 10.40 -9.78
CA LEU A 151 -5.50 11.65 -10.45
C LEU A 151 -4.24 11.45 -11.29
N PRO A 152 -4.18 12.00 -12.52
CA PRO A 152 -2.98 11.92 -13.35
C PRO A 152 -1.83 12.76 -12.76
N PRO A 153 -0.59 12.55 -13.21
CA PRO A 153 0.55 13.38 -12.84
C PRO A 153 0.36 14.85 -13.26
N ASN A 154 1.08 15.74 -12.57
CA ASN A 154 1.13 17.18 -12.77
C ASN A 154 -0.17 17.95 -12.50
N VAL A 155 -1.12 17.35 -11.78
CA VAL A 155 -2.27 18.10 -11.24
C VAL A 155 -1.79 19.13 -10.21
N CYS A 156 -2.36 20.34 -10.30
CA CYS A 156 -2.02 21.47 -9.45
C CYS A 156 -3.16 21.83 -8.49
N PHE A 157 -2.80 22.29 -7.30
CA PHE A 157 -3.72 22.73 -6.27
C PHE A 157 -3.18 23.95 -5.53
N GLU A 158 -4.09 24.72 -4.94
CA GLU A 158 -3.80 25.79 -3.99
C GLU A 158 -4.43 25.42 -2.64
N VAL A 159 -3.70 25.62 -1.55
CA VAL A 159 -4.23 25.46 -0.19
C VAL A 159 -5.11 26.65 0.15
N VAL A 160 -6.41 26.42 0.32
CA VAL A 160 -7.40 27.49 0.56
C VAL A 160 -7.73 27.68 2.03
N SER A 161 -7.58 26.65 2.86
CA SER A 161 -7.78 26.77 4.31
C SER A 161 -7.16 25.59 5.06
N GLN A 162 -6.93 25.78 6.36
CA GLN A 162 -6.42 24.73 7.24
C GLN A 162 -7.17 24.72 8.59
N TYR A 163 -7.27 23.53 9.17
CA TYR A 163 -7.84 23.31 10.48
C TYR A 163 -6.96 22.34 11.28
N ASN A 164 -6.42 22.82 12.39
CA ASN A 164 -5.67 21.97 13.32
C ASN A 164 -6.66 21.16 14.18
N ALA A 165 -6.78 19.87 13.87
CA ALA A 165 -7.69 18.95 14.53
C ALA A 165 -7.13 18.36 15.84
N SER A 166 -6.02 18.91 16.36
CA SER A 166 -5.27 18.42 17.51
C SER A 166 -4.59 17.06 17.30
N SER A 167 -3.80 16.62 18.29
CA SER A 167 -3.10 15.32 18.25
C SER A 167 -2.25 15.09 17.00
N GLY A 168 -1.61 16.16 16.53
CA GLY A 168 -0.74 16.14 15.35
C GLY A 168 -1.48 16.00 14.01
N LEU A 169 -2.83 16.06 13.98
CA LEU A 169 -3.61 16.01 12.74
C LEU A 169 -4.00 17.43 12.28
N VAL A 170 -3.69 17.73 11.03
CA VAL A 170 -4.14 18.94 10.34
C VAL A 170 -5.02 18.53 9.16
N ILE A 171 -6.19 19.16 9.05
CA ILE A 171 -7.07 19.04 7.89
C ILE A 171 -6.83 20.24 7.00
N VAL A 172 -6.52 19.99 5.73
CA VAL A 172 -6.19 21.03 4.76
C VAL A 172 -7.20 20.96 3.63
N GLN A 173 -7.77 22.10 3.27
CA GLN A 173 -8.61 22.21 2.08
C GLN A 173 -7.77 22.77 0.94
N CYS A 174 -7.83 22.08 -0.20
CA CYS A 174 -7.14 22.46 -1.40
C CYS A 174 -8.14 22.57 -2.54
N LYS A 175 -7.93 23.56 -3.41
CA LYS A 175 -8.72 23.74 -4.63
C LYS A 175 -7.83 23.49 -5.84
N GLN A 176 -8.32 22.70 -6.79
CA GLN A 176 -7.60 22.44 -8.02
C GLN A 176 -7.44 23.73 -8.83
N THR A 177 -6.21 24.02 -9.23
CA THR A 177 -5.83 25.12 -10.12
C THR A 177 -5.49 24.58 -11.50
N GLU A 178 -5.22 25.48 -12.45
CA GLU A 178 -4.82 25.06 -13.80
C GLU A 178 -3.53 24.23 -13.76
N SER A 179 -3.55 23.08 -14.43
CA SER A 179 -2.37 22.24 -14.54
C SER A 179 -1.44 22.82 -15.60
N LEU A 180 -0.21 23.16 -15.23
CA LEU A 180 0.72 23.89 -16.09
C LEU A 180 1.27 23.05 -17.26
N ASP A 181 1.36 21.72 -17.10
CA ASP A 181 1.92 20.80 -18.10
C ASP A 181 1.26 19.41 -18.03
N PRO A 182 0.00 19.27 -18.50
CA PRO A 182 -0.68 17.98 -18.54
C PRO A 182 -0.07 17.07 -19.63
N LEU A 183 0.35 15.85 -19.24
CA LEU A 183 0.91 14.88 -20.18
C LEU A 183 -0.08 14.39 -21.24
N LEU A 184 -1.37 14.28 -20.86
CA LEU A 184 -2.49 14.02 -21.76
C LEU A 184 -3.66 14.90 -21.33
N ASP A 185 -4.51 15.27 -22.30
CA ASP A 185 -5.80 15.89 -22.01
C ASP A 185 -6.81 14.83 -21.56
N PHE A 186 -7.29 14.97 -20.32
CA PHE A 186 -8.33 14.14 -19.71
C PHE A 186 -9.74 14.74 -19.84
N GLY A 187 -9.87 15.89 -20.50
CA GLY A 187 -11.15 16.51 -20.80
C GLY A 187 -11.13 18.04 -20.72
N ARG A 188 -10.62 18.70 -21.76
CA ARG A 188 -11.25 19.87 -22.40
C ARG A 188 -11.59 19.56 -23.86
N ARG A 189 -12.51 18.61 -24.12
CA ARG A 189 -13.44 18.67 -25.27
C ARG A 189 -14.53 17.60 -25.23
N GLY A 190 -15.77 18.09 -25.40
CA GLY A 190 -17.01 17.34 -25.46
C GLY A 190 -18.06 18.10 -24.65
N ASP A 191 -18.88 18.89 -25.32
CA ASP A 191 -19.97 19.65 -24.74
C ASP A 191 -20.90 18.74 -23.93
N VAL A 192 -20.66 18.67 -22.62
CA VAL A 192 -21.70 18.38 -21.63
C VAL A 192 -21.69 19.60 -20.71
N PRO A 193 -22.70 20.48 -20.81
CA PRO A 193 -22.81 21.61 -19.90
C PRO A 193 -22.74 21.11 -18.46
N LEU A 194 -21.80 21.65 -17.69
CA LEU A 194 -21.84 21.59 -16.23
C LEU A 194 -23.10 22.34 -15.79
N GLY A 195 -24.11 21.59 -15.35
CA GLY A 195 -25.34 22.11 -14.80
C GLY A 195 -26.35 22.59 -15.85
N GLN A 196 -27.34 21.76 -16.14
CA GLN A 196 -28.70 22.26 -16.28
C GLN A 196 -29.46 21.94 -14.98
N PRO A 197 -30.30 22.86 -14.48
CA PRO A 197 -31.25 22.51 -13.44
C PRO A 197 -32.13 21.39 -14.00
N VAL A 198 -32.16 20.26 -13.29
CA VAL A 198 -33.10 19.18 -13.60
C VAL A 198 -34.49 19.78 -13.45
N ASN A 199 -35.24 19.84 -14.55
CA ASN A 199 -36.67 20.16 -14.51
C ASN A 199 -37.32 19.28 -13.44
N GLU A 200 -37.97 19.94 -12.48
CA GLU A 200 -38.84 19.29 -11.51
C GLU A 200 -39.85 18.42 -12.27
N VAL A 201 -39.71 17.10 -12.12
CA VAL A 201 -40.77 16.17 -12.48
C VAL A 201 -41.88 16.39 -11.44
N PRO A 202 -43.14 16.65 -11.83
CA PRO A 202 -44.22 16.76 -10.86
C PRO A 202 -44.47 15.38 -10.27
N ILE A 203 -43.94 15.12 -9.07
CA ILE A 203 -44.35 13.99 -8.24
C ILE A 203 -45.62 14.45 -7.51
N GLY A 204 -46.75 14.27 -8.17
CA GLY A 204 -48.01 14.12 -7.46
C GLY A 204 -48.23 12.63 -7.20
N MET A 205 -48.11 12.19 -5.95
CA MET A 205 -48.93 11.14 -5.33
C MET A 205 -48.65 11.05 -3.81
N PRO A 206 -49.61 10.55 -3.02
CA PRO A 206 -49.91 11.05 -1.68
C PRO A 206 -48.93 10.56 -0.62
N ALA A 207 -48.86 11.35 0.46
CA ALA A 207 -48.18 11.02 1.68
C ALA A 207 -49.00 9.99 2.47
N ASP A 208 -48.47 8.77 2.63
CA ASP A 208 -48.90 7.82 3.66
C ASP A 208 -47.66 7.11 4.26
N ASP A 209 -47.44 7.37 5.56
CA ASP A 209 -47.04 6.49 6.68
C ASP A 209 -45.89 5.43 6.62
N ASP A 210 -44.77 5.63 5.89
CA ASP A 210 -43.68 4.61 5.82
C ASP A 210 -42.32 4.97 6.50
N GLY A 211 -42.24 6.09 7.24
CA GLY A 211 -40.97 6.61 7.77
C GLY A 211 -40.28 5.72 8.81
N GLU A 212 -41.06 4.99 9.60
CA GLU A 212 -40.56 4.19 10.73
C GLU A 212 -39.94 2.86 10.25
N GLU A 213 -40.49 2.25 9.20
CA GLU A 213 -39.95 1.01 8.62
C GLU A 213 -38.61 1.25 7.90
N LEU A 214 -38.47 2.40 7.24
CA LEU A 214 -37.23 2.78 6.57
C LEU A 214 -36.10 3.04 7.57
N GLN A 215 -36.40 3.71 8.69
CA GLN A 215 -35.45 3.89 9.79
C GLN A 215 -35.03 2.57 10.43
N ALA A 216 -35.97 1.65 10.65
CA ALA A 216 -35.66 0.32 11.19
C ALA A 216 -34.77 -0.52 10.24
N LYS A 217 -34.98 -0.42 8.92
CA LYS A 217 -34.13 -1.08 7.92
C LYS A 217 -32.71 -0.49 7.89
N MET A 218 -32.58 0.83 7.98
CA MET A 218 -31.26 1.49 8.02
C MET A 218 -30.47 1.13 9.29
N ALA A 219 -31.11 1.09 10.46
CA ALA A 219 -30.47 0.69 11.71
C ALA A 219 -29.95 -0.76 11.67
N ARG A 220 -30.73 -1.68 11.09
CA ARG A 220 -30.32 -3.10 10.92
C ARG A 220 -29.12 -3.25 9.98
N LEU A 221 -29.09 -2.49 8.88
CA LEU A 221 -27.94 -2.44 7.97
C LEU A 221 -26.69 -1.90 8.65
N GLN A 222 -26.83 -0.92 9.54
CA GLN A 222 -25.71 -0.32 10.26
C GLN A 222 -25.10 -1.31 11.26
N VAL A 223 -25.92 -2.05 12.01
CA VAL A 223 -25.46 -3.11 12.91
C VAL A 223 -24.79 -4.26 12.14
N ALA A 224 -25.36 -4.66 10.99
CA ALA A 224 -24.75 -5.68 10.14
C ALA A 224 -23.39 -5.22 9.58
N ARG A 225 -23.26 -3.94 9.23
CA ARG A 225 -22.00 -3.32 8.77
C ARG A 225 -20.93 -3.35 9.85
N GLU A 226 -21.24 -2.95 11.07
CA GLU A 226 -20.30 -2.97 12.20
C GLU A 226 -19.81 -4.39 12.51
N LYS A 227 -20.72 -5.37 12.42
CA LYS A 227 -20.36 -6.78 12.59
C LYS A 227 -19.41 -7.27 11.51
N ALA A 228 -19.68 -6.97 10.24
CA ALA A 228 -18.83 -7.37 9.12
C ALA A 228 -17.43 -6.74 9.19
N VAL A 229 -17.33 -5.47 9.61
CA VAL A 229 -16.04 -4.78 9.81
C VAL A 229 -15.22 -5.45 10.91
N LYS A 230 -15.85 -5.82 12.04
CA LYS A 230 -15.17 -6.53 13.13
C LYS A 230 -14.69 -7.92 12.71
N GLU A 231 -15.49 -8.67 11.95
CA GLU A 231 -15.11 -9.99 11.44
C GLU A 231 -13.95 -9.90 10.42
N ALA A 232 -13.95 -8.88 9.55
CA ALA A 232 -12.86 -8.65 8.60
C ALA A 232 -11.55 -8.28 9.33
N ALA A 233 -11.61 -7.42 10.35
CA ALA A 233 -10.45 -7.06 11.16
C ALA A 233 -9.87 -8.29 11.90
N GLN A 234 -10.73 -9.15 12.45
CA GLN A 234 -10.30 -10.41 13.09
C GLN A 234 -9.64 -11.37 12.11
N LEU A 235 -10.16 -11.48 10.88
CA LEU A 235 -9.57 -12.31 9.84
C LEU A 235 -8.19 -11.80 9.40
N GLN A 236 -8.01 -10.48 9.35
CA GLN A 236 -6.72 -9.86 9.01
C GLN A 236 -5.66 -10.15 10.08
N VAL A 237 -6.01 -9.96 11.36
CA VAL A 237 -5.11 -10.30 12.49
C VAL A 237 -4.76 -11.79 12.49
N ALA A 238 -5.72 -12.68 12.19
CA ALA A 238 -5.47 -14.12 12.09
C ALA A 238 -4.51 -14.48 10.95
N ARG A 239 -4.61 -13.80 9.80
CA ARG A 239 -3.71 -14.00 8.66
C ARG A 239 -2.28 -13.54 8.95
N GLU A 240 -2.12 -12.36 9.55
CA GLU A 240 -0.79 -11.85 9.94
C GLU A 240 -0.12 -12.78 10.96
N LYS A 241 -0.89 -13.30 11.92
CA LYS A 241 -0.38 -14.28 12.87
C LYS A 241 0.08 -15.58 12.19
N ALA A 242 -0.72 -16.11 11.26
CA ALA A 242 -0.38 -17.31 10.52
C ALA A 242 0.87 -17.12 9.63
N GLU A 243 1.04 -15.94 9.04
CA GLU A 243 2.21 -15.62 8.23
C GLU A 243 3.49 -15.49 9.07
N LYS A 244 3.40 -14.85 10.25
CA LYS A 244 4.51 -14.81 11.22
C LYS A 244 4.90 -16.21 11.71
N GLU A 245 3.91 -17.08 11.93
CA GLU A 245 4.15 -18.46 12.33
C GLU A 245 4.82 -19.28 11.22
N ALA A 246 4.33 -19.16 9.97
CA ALA A 246 4.95 -19.79 8.82
C ALA A 246 6.38 -19.28 8.55
N GLN A 247 6.64 -17.97 8.76
CA GLN A 247 7.98 -17.43 8.65
C GLN A 247 8.91 -17.98 9.74
N ARG A 248 8.42 -18.10 10.97
CA ARG A 248 9.17 -18.70 12.08
C ARG A 248 9.50 -20.17 11.80
N GLU A 249 8.58 -20.94 11.22
CA GLU A 249 8.85 -22.33 10.82
C GLU A 249 9.96 -22.40 9.75
N ARG A 250 9.92 -21.54 8.73
CA ARG A 250 10.99 -21.47 7.71
C ARG A 250 12.34 -21.13 8.31
N ASP A 251 12.38 -20.18 9.25
CA ASP A 251 13.62 -19.79 9.93
C ASP A 251 14.18 -20.94 10.76
N VAL A 252 13.31 -21.71 11.45
CA VAL A 252 13.71 -22.91 12.20
C VAL A 252 14.25 -23.99 11.26
N SER A 253 13.57 -24.28 10.14
CA SER A 253 14.06 -25.23 9.13
C SER A 253 15.44 -24.84 8.61
N ARG A 254 15.66 -23.56 8.32
CA ARG A 254 16.95 -23.05 7.85
C ARG A 254 18.06 -23.21 8.89
N LEU A 255 17.77 -23.01 10.17
CA LEU A 255 18.74 -23.23 11.25
C LEU A 255 19.12 -24.72 11.38
N ILE A 256 18.16 -25.62 11.18
CA ILE A 256 18.42 -27.07 11.20
C ILE A 256 19.33 -27.47 10.02
N GLU A 257 19.05 -26.98 8.82
CA GLU A 257 19.88 -27.19 7.62
C GLU A 257 21.30 -26.67 7.83
N LEU A 258 21.44 -25.42 8.29
CA LEU A 258 22.76 -24.82 8.56
C LEU A 258 23.54 -25.60 9.62
N GLY A 259 22.84 -26.08 10.66
CA GLY A 259 23.44 -26.96 11.66
C GLY A 259 23.90 -28.31 11.10
N ALA A 260 23.18 -28.87 10.12
CA ALA A 260 23.58 -30.10 9.43
C ALA A 260 24.81 -29.87 8.55
N GLU A 261 24.83 -28.80 7.76
CA GLU A 261 26.00 -28.41 6.94
C GLU A 261 27.25 -28.19 7.81
N MET A 262 27.09 -27.52 8.95
CA MET A 262 28.20 -27.32 9.89
C MET A 262 28.73 -28.64 10.46
N ARG A 263 27.85 -29.61 10.76
CA ARG A 263 28.26 -30.94 11.24
C ARG A 263 29.01 -31.72 10.16
N GLU A 264 28.51 -31.74 8.92
CA GLU A 264 29.21 -32.39 7.80
C GLU A 264 30.59 -31.78 7.58
N ARG A 265 30.69 -30.45 7.58
CA ARG A 265 31.96 -29.75 7.41
C ARG A 265 32.94 -30.00 8.55
N ALA A 266 32.45 -30.15 9.78
CA ALA A 266 33.28 -30.52 10.92
C ALA A 266 33.81 -31.96 10.79
N ILE A 267 32.98 -32.91 10.32
CA ILE A 267 33.40 -34.29 10.05
C ILE A 267 34.48 -34.32 8.97
N GLU A 268 34.26 -33.63 7.85
CA GLU A 268 35.24 -33.54 6.75
C GLU A 268 36.59 -32.98 7.22
N LEU A 269 36.57 -31.92 8.04
CA LEU A 269 37.80 -31.33 8.60
C LEU A 269 38.50 -32.28 9.59
N LEU A 270 37.75 -33.05 10.37
CA LEU A 270 38.32 -34.05 11.28
C LEU A 270 38.96 -35.21 10.51
N GLU A 271 38.32 -35.70 9.45
CA GLU A 271 38.88 -36.73 8.57
C GLU A 271 40.15 -36.23 7.87
N ARG A 272 40.17 -34.95 7.46
CA ARG A 272 41.30 -34.34 6.75
C ARG A 272 42.51 -34.06 7.63
N HIS A 273 42.29 -33.64 8.88
CA HIS A 273 43.36 -33.20 9.78
C HIS A 273 43.70 -34.19 10.88
N GLY A 274 42.89 -35.23 11.10
CA GLY A 274 43.14 -36.32 12.05
C GLY A 274 43.20 -35.89 13.52
N SER A 275 42.94 -34.62 13.83
CA SER A 275 43.02 -34.02 15.16
C SER A 275 41.97 -32.92 15.31
N LEU A 276 41.22 -32.97 16.41
CA LEU A 276 40.23 -31.97 16.80
C LEU A 276 40.80 -30.56 16.88
N GLN A 277 42.04 -30.41 17.38
CA GLN A 277 42.69 -29.11 17.53
C GLN A 277 43.02 -28.47 16.18
N ALA A 278 43.47 -29.28 15.21
CA ALA A 278 43.82 -28.81 13.88
C ALA A 278 42.58 -28.44 13.05
N ALA A 279 41.51 -29.24 13.16
CA ALA A 279 40.21 -28.95 12.55
C ALA A 279 39.59 -27.65 13.11
N ALA A 280 39.63 -27.45 14.43
CA ALA A 280 39.13 -26.23 15.07
C ALA A 280 39.89 -24.97 14.62
N ASN A 281 41.22 -25.03 14.54
CA ASN A 281 42.04 -23.92 14.07
C ASN A 281 41.74 -23.54 12.60
N ALA A 282 41.49 -24.53 11.74
CA ALA A 282 41.11 -24.29 10.34
C ALA A 282 39.71 -23.66 10.19
N LEU A 283 38.77 -24.04 11.07
CA LEU A 283 37.41 -23.49 11.09
C LEU A 283 37.41 -22.01 11.53
N CYS A 284 38.19 -21.66 12.55
CA CYS A 284 38.37 -20.27 12.99
C CYS A 284 39.06 -19.41 11.91
N ALA A 285 40.08 -19.94 11.24
CA ALA A 285 40.77 -19.22 10.16
C ALA A 285 39.87 -18.94 8.95
N ALA A 286 38.89 -19.80 8.67
CA ALA A 286 37.92 -19.58 7.59
C ALA A 286 36.87 -18.51 7.95
N ALA A 287 36.44 -18.44 9.23
CA ALA A 287 35.44 -17.47 9.69
C ALA A 287 35.95 -16.02 9.64
N ASP A 288 37.24 -15.78 9.88
CA ASP A 288 37.87 -14.45 9.82
C ASP A 288 38.00 -13.87 8.41
N THR A 289 37.89 -14.72 7.37
CA THR A 289 38.01 -14.27 5.96
C THR A 289 36.71 -13.83 5.32
N SER A 290 35.57 -13.96 6.00
CA SER A 290 34.26 -13.71 5.41
C SER A 290 33.22 -13.21 6.42
N ILE A 291 33.28 -11.95 6.88
CA ILE A 291 32.14 -11.13 7.37
C ILE A 291 32.59 -9.64 7.54
N PRO A 292 31.82 -8.64 7.06
CA PRO A 292 31.99 -7.23 7.43
C PRO A 292 31.46 -6.93 8.86
N SER A 293 32.11 -5.98 9.53
CA SER A 293 32.18 -5.79 10.99
C SER A 293 30.94 -5.27 11.76
N GLU A 294 29.70 -5.64 11.43
CA GLU A 294 28.51 -5.10 12.14
C GLU A 294 27.55 -6.12 12.78
N ARG A 295 27.89 -7.42 12.84
CA ARG A 295 27.04 -8.42 13.52
C ARG A 295 27.80 -9.39 14.44
N THR A 296 28.85 -8.92 15.10
CA THR A 296 29.64 -9.75 16.02
C THR A 296 29.11 -9.80 17.45
N SER A 297 28.10 -9.00 17.82
CA SER A 297 27.64 -8.90 19.20
C SER A 297 26.58 -9.93 19.64
N SER A 298 25.92 -10.64 18.73
CA SER A 298 24.86 -11.63 19.08
C SER A 298 25.28 -13.09 18.91
N LEU A 299 26.15 -13.42 17.93
CA LEU A 299 26.58 -14.80 17.67
C LEU A 299 27.65 -15.30 18.66
N SER A 300 28.45 -14.40 19.22
CA SER A 300 29.47 -14.75 20.23
C SER A 300 28.86 -15.24 21.55
N TRP A 301 27.67 -14.76 21.91
CA TRP A 301 26.95 -15.18 23.12
C TRP A 301 26.23 -16.52 22.98
N ALA A 302 25.73 -16.86 21.78
CA ALA A 302 25.05 -18.13 21.53
C ALA A 302 26.00 -19.34 21.60
N LEU A 303 27.25 -19.18 21.17
CA LEU A 303 28.29 -20.21 21.24
C LEU A 303 28.77 -20.48 22.68
N LEU A 304 28.63 -19.53 23.60
CA LEU A 304 29.05 -19.68 25.00
C LEU A 304 27.94 -20.18 25.94
N THR A 305 26.66 -20.05 25.57
CA THR A 305 25.53 -20.39 26.47
C THR A 305 24.84 -21.71 26.17
N TYR A 306 24.96 -22.28 24.96
CA TYR A 306 24.23 -23.50 24.57
C TYR A 306 25.10 -24.75 24.34
N GLY A 307 26.37 -24.70 24.78
CA GLY A 307 27.35 -25.72 24.48
C GLY A 307 27.93 -26.49 25.65
N PHE A 308 27.48 -26.32 26.90
CA PHE A 308 27.96 -27.15 28.03
C PHE A 308 26.94 -27.14 29.19
N THR A 309 25.91 -27.98 29.08
CA THR A 309 25.24 -28.54 30.27
C THR A 309 25.40 -30.05 30.20
N GLN A 310 26.44 -30.50 30.86
CA GLN A 310 26.75 -31.88 31.17
C GLN A 310 25.86 -32.31 32.33
N GLU A 311 24.75 -32.98 32.07
CA GLU A 311 24.03 -33.81 33.05
C GLU A 311 23.10 -34.76 32.31
N ASP A 312 23.62 -35.95 31.99
CA ASP A 312 23.00 -37.24 32.28
C ASP A 312 23.67 -38.35 31.46
N HIS A 313 24.83 -38.81 31.93
CA HIS A 313 25.24 -40.21 31.75
C HIS A 313 26.18 -40.62 32.87
N ARG A 314 25.60 -41.03 34.01
CA ARG A 314 26.11 -42.17 34.79
C ARG A 314 24.93 -42.97 35.35
N CYS A 315 24.36 -43.81 34.49
CA CYS A 315 24.27 -45.22 34.82
C CYS A 315 25.52 -45.92 34.23
N PHE A 316 26.22 -46.63 35.10
CA PHE A 316 27.34 -47.56 34.92
C PHE A 316 28.79 -47.03 34.72
N ALA A 317 29.48 -47.02 35.88
CA ALA A 317 30.67 -47.82 36.20
C ALA A 317 32.00 -47.08 36.42
N PHE A 318 32.45 -47.18 37.68
CA PHE A 318 33.75 -46.87 38.31
C PHE A 318 34.35 -45.49 37.95
#